data_AF-A0A7C3PS89-F1
#
_entry.id   AF-A0A7C3PS89-F1
#
_cell.length_a   1.000
_cell.length_b   1.000
_cell.length_c   1.000
_cell.angle_alpha   90.00
_cell.angle_beta   90.00
_cell.angle_gamma   90.00
#
_symmetry.space_group_name_H-M   'P 1'
#
loop_
_entity.id
_entity.type
_entity.pdbx_description
1 polymer ?
#
loop_
_entity_poly.entity_id
_entity_poly.type
_entity_poly.pdbx_seq_one_letter_code
_entity_poly.pdbx_strand_id
1 'polypeptide(L)'
;MDIVEFFQQSSGKWFSQRTSHHLAFKQSESGKSDIVIEMLDKTDPSVIKLCEQYEMDPALALCGARVTWEGTMEWDEEKHAGSTVLVPIADAEKPNEGKLLREQGYAEKAPVAGRYVVGDDGALTLITEYETMYSEERLWFASPNLRLRTSILKRFGGFSMASFCSEIRMGVTKPQSES
;
A
#
# COMPACT_ATOMS: atom_id res chain seq x y z
N MET A 1 12.41 -2.28 12.24
CA MET A 1 11.35 -2.18 11.23
C MET A 1 11.96 -1.54 10.00
N ASP A 2 12.41 -2.37 9.08
CA ASP A 2 12.68 -1.96 7.69
C ASP A 2 11.45 -2.24 6.80
N ILE A 3 11.56 -1.94 5.50
CA ILE A 3 10.46 -2.13 4.55
C ILE A 3 10.08 -3.60 4.35
N VAL A 4 11.05 -4.52 4.41
CA VAL A 4 10.82 -5.96 4.24
C VAL A 4 10.09 -6.51 5.46
N GLU A 5 10.54 -6.15 6.67
CA GLU A 5 9.87 -6.47 7.94
C GLU A 5 8.44 -5.91 7.95
N PHE A 6 8.22 -4.69 7.44
CA PHE A 6 6.89 -4.09 7.37
C PHE A 6 5.95 -4.87 6.43
N PHE A 7 6.46 -5.31 5.28
CA PHE A 7 5.72 -6.13 4.33
C PHE A 7 5.42 -7.52 4.91
N GLN A 8 6.38 -8.13 5.60
CA GLN A 8 6.18 -9.41 6.31
C GLN A 8 5.11 -9.29 7.39
N GLN A 9 5.15 -8.25 8.23
CA GLN A 9 4.11 -8.01 9.24
C GLN A 9 2.75 -7.73 8.59
N SER A 10 2.73 -7.11 7.41
CA SER A 10 1.52 -6.87 6.63
C SER A 10 0.92 -8.14 6.01
N SER A 11 1.70 -9.19 5.80
CA SER A 11 1.25 -10.45 5.20
C SER A 11 0.09 -11.07 5.99
N GLY A 12 -0.92 -11.58 5.29
CA GLY A 12 -2.11 -12.20 5.86
C GLY A 12 -3.41 -11.62 5.33
N LYS A 13 -4.53 -12.04 5.94
CA LYS A 13 -5.87 -11.57 5.61
C LYS A 13 -6.30 -10.48 6.58
N TRP A 14 -6.97 -9.44 6.09
CA TRP A 14 -7.39 -8.27 6.84
C TRP A 14 -8.81 -7.87 6.45
N PHE A 15 -9.60 -7.49 7.44
CA PHE A 15 -10.82 -6.73 7.23
C PHE A 15 -10.47 -5.24 7.29
N SER A 16 -10.80 -4.48 6.26
CA SER A 16 -10.52 -3.06 6.16
C SER A 16 -11.83 -2.27 6.13
N GLN A 17 -11.94 -1.29 7.04
CA GLN A 17 -12.95 -0.26 6.98
C GLN A 17 -12.28 1.05 6.59
N ARG A 18 -12.74 1.66 5.49
CA ARG A 18 -12.24 2.94 4.99
C ARG A 18 -13.33 3.99 5.09
N THR A 19 -12.95 5.19 5.51
CA THR A 19 -13.74 6.41 5.40
C THR A 19 -12.94 7.44 4.62
N SER A 20 -13.55 8.04 3.59
CA SER A 20 -12.95 9.07 2.75
C SER A 20 -13.78 10.35 2.84
N HIS A 21 -13.12 11.49 2.96
CA HIS A 21 -13.72 12.82 2.95
C HIS A 21 -13.34 13.56 1.67
N HIS A 22 -14.35 13.94 0.88
CA HIS A 22 -14.20 14.80 -0.29
C HIS A 22 -14.22 16.26 0.17
N LEU A 23 -13.05 16.90 0.19
CA LEU A 23 -12.87 18.19 0.85
C LEU A 23 -13.62 19.32 0.14
N ALA A 24 -13.62 19.32 -1.20
CA ALA A 24 -14.32 20.33 -1.99
C ALA A 24 -15.85 20.25 -1.85
N PHE A 25 -16.39 19.03 -1.67
CA PHE A 25 -17.83 18.77 -1.63
C PHE A 25 -18.39 18.64 -0.21
N LYS A 26 -17.52 18.63 0.82
CA LYS A 26 -17.88 18.39 2.22
C LYS A 26 -18.72 17.11 2.40
N GLN A 27 -18.38 16.08 1.62
CA GLN A 27 -19.04 14.77 1.66
C GLN A 27 -18.09 13.72 2.21
N SER A 28 -18.66 12.65 2.76
CA SER A 28 -17.92 11.48 3.19
C SER A 28 -18.54 10.22 2.63
N GLU A 29 -17.69 9.27 2.28
CA GLU A 29 -18.10 7.91 1.92
C GLU A 29 -17.35 6.92 2.81
N SER A 30 -17.99 5.80 3.12
CA SER A 30 -17.35 4.67 3.76
C SER A 30 -17.53 3.41 2.95
N GLY A 31 -16.59 2.49 3.11
CA GLY A 31 -16.60 1.20 2.44
C GLY A 31 -15.91 0.15 3.29
N LYS A 32 -16.22 -1.11 3.00
CA LYS A 32 -15.62 -2.27 3.66
C LYS A 32 -14.98 -3.15 2.61
N SER A 33 -13.83 -3.73 2.93
CA SER A 33 -13.14 -4.65 2.04
C SER A 33 -12.38 -5.72 2.81
N ASP A 34 -12.33 -6.92 2.24
CA ASP A 34 -11.35 -7.93 2.62
C ASP A 34 -10.08 -7.69 1.81
N ILE A 35 -8.94 -7.67 2.48
CA ILE A 35 -7.61 -7.51 1.87
C ILE A 35 -6.79 -8.76 2.19
N VAL A 36 -6.15 -9.33 1.17
CA VAL A 36 -5.16 -10.40 1.30
C VAL A 36 -3.81 -9.85 0.84
N ILE A 37 -2.79 -9.99 1.69
CA ILE A 37 -1.42 -9.58 1.39
C ILE A 37 -0.54 -10.82 1.45
N GLU A 38 0.18 -11.08 0.37
CA GLU A 38 1.08 -12.21 0.23
C GLU A 38 2.49 -11.73 -0.09
N MET A 39 3.48 -12.23 0.64
CA MET A 39 4.88 -11.97 0.30
C MET A 39 5.26 -12.71 -0.98
N LEU A 40 5.99 -12.04 -1.85
CA LEU A 40 6.62 -12.61 -3.04
C LEU A 40 8.12 -12.60 -2.86
N ASP A 41 8.78 -13.67 -3.30
CA ASP A 41 10.23 -13.70 -3.40
C ASP A 41 10.70 -12.74 -4.51
N LYS A 42 11.92 -12.20 -4.39
CA LYS A 42 12.49 -11.33 -5.43
C LYS A 42 12.66 -12.04 -6.78
N THR A 43 12.70 -13.37 -6.80
CA THR A 43 12.77 -14.20 -8.02
C THR A 43 11.39 -14.56 -8.58
N ASP A 44 10.30 -14.12 -7.95
CA ASP A 44 8.95 -14.33 -8.47
C ASP A 44 8.79 -13.66 -9.85
N PRO A 45 8.19 -14.33 -10.85
CA PRO A 45 8.02 -13.77 -12.18
C PRO A 45 7.26 -12.43 -12.21
N SER A 46 6.30 -12.21 -11.30
CA SER A 46 5.60 -10.93 -11.20
C SER A 46 6.52 -9.80 -10.72
N VAL A 47 7.48 -10.11 -9.83
CA VAL A 47 8.47 -9.13 -9.35
C VAL A 47 9.45 -8.78 -10.46
N ILE A 48 10.01 -9.79 -11.13
CA ILE A 48 10.95 -9.61 -12.25
C ILE A 48 10.30 -8.77 -13.35
N LYS A 49 9.10 -9.15 -13.78
CA LYS A 49 8.34 -8.42 -14.80
C LYS A 49 8.09 -6.97 -14.42
N LEU A 50 7.76 -6.70 -13.15
CA LEU A 50 7.51 -5.34 -12.69
C LEU A 50 8.81 -4.51 -12.68
N CYS A 51 9.94 -5.08 -12.26
CA CYS A 51 11.24 -4.41 -12.36
C CYS A 51 11.57 -4.05 -13.82
N GLU A 52 11.40 -4.99 -14.75
CA GLU A 52 11.65 -4.77 -16.18
C GLU A 52 10.75 -3.68 -16.77
N GLN A 53 9.47 -3.63 -16.40
CA GLN A 53 8.53 -2.58 -16.83
C GLN A 53 8.94 -1.17 -16.40
N TYR A 54 9.65 -1.06 -15.29
CA TYR A 54 10.18 0.20 -14.76
C TYR A 54 11.65 0.42 -15.15
N GLU A 55 12.20 -0.41 -16.05
CA GLU A 55 13.59 -0.37 -16.51
C GLU A 55 14.62 -0.49 -15.35
N MET A 56 14.27 -1.25 -14.31
CA MET A 56 15.12 -1.51 -13.15
C MET A 56 15.69 -2.92 -13.18
N ASP A 57 16.92 -3.10 -12.70
CA ASP A 57 17.53 -4.43 -12.51
C ASP A 57 16.77 -5.21 -11.42
N PRO A 58 16.17 -6.38 -11.73
CA PRO A 58 15.48 -7.21 -10.75
C PRO A 58 16.34 -7.62 -9.56
N ALA A 59 17.68 -7.63 -9.70
CA ALA A 59 18.58 -7.94 -8.59
C ALA A 59 18.54 -6.90 -7.46
N LEU A 60 18.06 -5.68 -7.74
CA LEU A 60 17.90 -4.59 -6.77
C LEU A 60 16.60 -4.70 -5.94
N ALA A 61 15.66 -5.56 -6.34
CA ALA A 61 14.44 -5.78 -5.59
C ALA A 61 14.73 -6.43 -4.24
N LEU A 62 14.16 -5.88 -3.17
CA LEU A 62 14.32 -6.43 -1.83
C LEU A 62 13.37 -7.63 -1.60
N CYS A 63 12.14 -7.50 -2.07
CA CYS A 63 11.07 -8.50 -2.05
C CYS A 63 9.94 -8.06 -2.98
N GLY A 64 8.82 -8.79 -3.00
CA GLY A 64 7.56 -8.27 -3.51
C GLY A 64 6.41 -8.50 -2.52
N ALA A 65 5.29 -7.83 -2.75
CA ALA A 65 4.03 -8.14 -2.09
C ALA A 65 2.87 -8.08 -3.09
N ARG A 66 2.06 -9.13 -3.12
CA ARG A 66 0.77 -9.12 -3.83
C ARG A 66 -0.31 -8.68 -2.87
N VAL A 67 -1.05 -7.64 -3.24
CA VAL A 67 -2.19 -7.13 -2.48
C VAL A 67 -3.44 -7.35 -3.33
N THR A 68 -4.36 -8.15 -2.81
CA THR A 68 -5.65 -8.44 -3.44
C THR A 68 -6.75 -7.93 -2.53
N TRP A 69 -7.79 -7.31 -3.10
CA TRP A 69 -8.92 -6.80 -2.35
C TRP A 69 -10.24 -7.15 -3.01
N GLU A 70 -11.28 -7.33 -2.20
CA GLU A 70 -12.68 -7.39 -2.60
C GLU A 70 -13.50 -6.59 -1.59
N GLY A 71 -14.29 -5.63 -2.05
CA GLY A 71 -15.08 -4.80 -1.15
C GLY A 71 -16.31 -4.18 -1.81
N THR A 72 -17.11 -3.52 -0.98
CA THR A 72 -18.30 -2.77 -1.38
C THR A 72 -18.27 -1.39 -0.75
N MET A 73 -18.98 -0.44 -1.37
CA MET A 73 -19.17 0.89 -0.81
C MET A 73 -20.52 0.95 -0.09
N GLU A 74 -20.72 1.89 0.84
CA GLU A 74 -22.04 2.05 1.48
C GLU A 74 -23.12 2.51 0.49
N TRP A 75 -22.73 3.25 -0.55
CA TRP A 75 -23.65 3.77 -1.57
C TRP A 75 -23.80 2.86 -2.78
N ASP A 76 -23.01 1.79 -2.86
CA ASP A 76 -22.97 0.85 -3.98
C ASP A 76 -22.65 -0.58 -3.50
N GLU A 77 -23.63 -1.46 -3.64
CA GLU A 77 -23.52 -2.87 -3.28
C GLU A 77 -22.73 -3.69 -4.32
N GLU A 78 -22.34 -3.10 -5.46
CA GLU A 78 -21.45 -3.78 -6.40
C GLU A 78 -20.11 -4.11 -5.75
N LYS A 79 -19.65 -5.33 -6.01
CA LYS A 79 -18.36 -5.81 -5.53
C LYS A 79 -17.25 -5.25 -6.42
N HIS A 80 -16.40 -4.44 -5.81
CA HIS A 80 -15.19 -3.91 -6.41
C HIS A 80 -14.01 -4.77 -5.96
N ALA A 81 -13.41 -5.50 -6.90
CA ALA A 81 -12.26 -6.36 -6.64
C ALA A 81 -11.05 -5.95 -7.49
N GLY A 82 -9.85 -6.20 -6.99
CA GLY A 82 -8.62 -5.91 -7.70
C GLY A 82 -7.40 -6.58 -7.08
N SER A 83 -6.29 -6.53 -7.79
CA SER A 83 -5.00 -7.02 -7.32
C SER A 83 -3.88 -6.11 -7.86
N THR A 84 -2.79 -6.00 -7.11
CA THR A 84 -1.58 -5.28 -7.52
C THR A 84 -0.37 -5.91 -6.87
N VAL A 85 0.77 -5.84 -7.56
CA VAL A 85 2.08 -6.20 -7.03
C VAL A 85 2.86 -4.94 -6.67
N LEU A 86 3.51 -4.97 -5.50
CA LEU A 86 4.39 -3.93 -4.99
C LEU A 86 5.81 -4.48 -4.88
N VAL A 87 6.81 -3.72 -5.33
CA VAL A 87 8.23 -4.09 -5.26
C VAL A 87 9.06 -2.92 -4.75
N PRO A 88 9.60 -2.99 -3.52
CA PRO A 88 10.50 -1.98 -3.00
C PRO A 88 11.94 -2.18 -3.51
N ILE A 89 12.57 -1.08 -3.90
CA ILE A 89 13.99 -0.97 -4.23
C ILE A 89 14.61 0.06 -3.30
N ALA A 90 15.57 -0.35 -2.47
CA ALA A 90 16.27 0.55 -1.54
C ALA A 90 17.11 1.60 -2.29
N ASP A 91 17.18 2.79 -1.70
CA ASP A 91 18.23 3.76 -2.00
C ASP A 91 19.55 3.26 -1.39
N ALA A 92 20.64 3.31 -2.15
CA ALA A 92 21.96 2.82 -1.73
C ALA A 92 22.52 3.61 -0.54
N GLU A 93 22.16 4.89 -0.40
CA GLU A 93 22.66 5.76 0.67
C GLU A 93 21.69 5.86 1.85
N LYS A 94 20.43 5.44 1.67
CA LYS A 94 19.35 5.58 2.66
C LYS A 94 18.56 4.28 2.81
N PRO A 95 18.95 3.39 3.73
CA PRO A 95 18.35 2.05 3.81
C PRO A 95 16.86 2.04 4.16
N ASN A 96 16.34 3.11 4.78
CA ASN A 96 14.93 3.24 5.13
C ASN A 96 14.09 3.95 4.06
N GLU A 97 14.69 4.30 2.93
CA GLU A 97 14.03 5.01 1.85
C GLU A 97 14.30 4.32 0.52
N GLY A 98 13.44 4.57 -0.46
CA GLY A 98 13.70 4.06 -1.79
C GLY A 98 12.52 4.25 -2.73
N LYS A 99 12.58 3.53 -3.85
CA LYS A 99 11.51 3.49 -4.84
C LYS A 99 10.55 2.36 -4.50
N LEU A 100 9.27 2.59 -4.72
CA LEU A 100 8.24 1.56 -4.68
C LEU A 100 7.64 1.42 -6.07
N LEU A 101 7.95 0.30 -6.73
CA LEU A 101 7.32 -0.05 -7.99
C LEU A 101 5.94 -0.62 -7.70
N ARG A 102 4.95 -0.24 -8.49
CA ARG A 102 3.58 -0.72 -8.37
C ARG A 102 3.07 -1.17 -9.72
N GLU A 103 2.45 -2.35 -9.75
CA GLU A 103 1.72 -2.80 -10.92
C GLU A 103 0.52 -1.86 -11.14
N GLN A 104 0.61 -1.01 -12.16
CA GLN A 104 -0.47 -0.12 -12.56
C GLN A 104 -1.45 -0.84 -13.49
N GLY A 105 -2.73 -0.44 -13.44
CA GLY A 105 -3.69 -0.81 -14.45
C GLY A 105 -3.46 -0.07 -15.78
N TYR A 106 -4.20 -0.45 -16.83
CA TYR A 106 -4.04 0.00 -18.23
C TYR A 106 -4.19 1.52 -18.51
N ALA A 107 -4.39 2.38 -17.50
CA ALA A 107 -4.84 3.76 -17.70
C ALA A 107 -3.73 4.82 -17.76
N GLU A 108 -2.51 4.54 -17.32
CA GLU A 108 -1.40 5.52 -17.32
C GLU A 108 -0.40 5.26 -18.46
N LYS A 109 0.04 6.33 -19.14
CA LYS A 109 0.91 6.25 -20.32
C LYS A 109 2.36 5.87 -20.00
N ALA A 110 2.80 6.07 -18.76
CA ALA A 110 4.13 5.67 -18.30
C ALA A 110 4.07 5.35 -16.80
N PRO A 111 4.68 4.23 -16.36
CA PRO A 111 4.74 3.88 -14.96
C PRO A 111 5.66 4.88 -14.22
N VAL A 112 5.15 5.52 -13.16
CA VAL A 112 5.97 6.36 -12.27
C VAL A 112 6.19 5.64 -10.96
N ALA A 113 7.46 5.43 -10.62
CA ALA A 113 7.81 4.76 -9.38
C ALA A 113 7.44 5.68 -8.21
N GLY A 114 6.70 5.15 -7.25
CA GLY A 114 6.49 5.82 -5.98
C GLY A 114 7.79 5.88 -5.18
N ARG A 115 7.76 6.63 -4.09
CA ARG A 115 8.80 6.66 -3.07
C ARG A 115 8.25 6.08 -1.78
N TYR A 116 9.05 5.30 -1.08
CA TYR A 116 8.73 4.89 0.29
C TYR A 116 9.74 5.49 1.28
N VAL A 117 9.28 5.68 2.52
CA VAL A 117 10.08 6.08 3.67
C VAL A 117 9.57 5.30 4.88
N VAL A 118 10.45 4.56 5.54
CA VAL A 118 10.18 3.95 6.85
C VAL A 118 10.72 4.89 7.92
N GLY A 119 9.83 5.45 8.73
CA GLY A 119 10.21 6.37 9.81
C GLY A 119 10.85 5.63 10.99
N ASP A 120 11.54 6.38 11.85
CA ASP A 120 12.12 5.85 13.09
C ASP A 120 11.06 5.30 14.07
N ASP A 121 9.81 5.72 13.89
CA ASP A 121 8.63 5.21 14.59
C ASP A 121 8.06 3.90 14.00
N GLY A 122 8.70 3.36 12.96
CA GLY A 122 8.29 2.13 12.27
C GLY A 122 7.10 2.31 11.33
N ALA A 123 6.63 3.54 11.10
CA ALA A 123 5.56 3.80 10.14
C ALA A 123 6.09 3.88 8.70
N LEU A 124 5.36 3.29 7.77
CA LEU A 124 5.64 3.33 6.34
C LEU A 124 4.88 4.50 5.70
N THR A 125 5.61 5.41 5.05
CA THR A 125 5.03 6.47 4.23
C THR A 125 5.29 6.17 2.76
N LEU A 126 4.24 6.17 1.95
CA LEU A 126 4.26 5.96 0.51
C LEU A 126 3.85 7.23 -0.19
N ILE A 127 4.64 7.68 -1.15
CA ILE A 127 4.41 8.92 -1.89
C ILE A 127 4.39 8.57 -3.37
N THR A 128 3.37 9.06 -4.09
CA THR A 128 3.31 8.96 -5.55
C THR A 128 2.91 10.33 -6.10
N GLU A 129 3.73 10.89 -6.97
CA GLU A 129 3.54 12.23 -7.50
C GLU A 129 3.72 12.25 -9.02
N TYR A 130 2.78 12.91 -9.69
CA TYR A 130 2.76 13.19 -11.12
C TYR A 130 2.36 14.65 -11.32
N GLU A 131 2.47 15.14 -12.56
CA GLU A 131 2.18 16.54 -12.90
C GLU A 131 0.85 17.09 -12.35
N THR A 132 -0.19 16.26 -12.30
CA THR A 132 -1.55 16.69 -11.92
C THR A 132 -2.03 16.13 -10.59
N MET A 133 -1.29 15.19 -9.98
CA MET A 133 -1.73 14.44 -8.82
C MET A 133 -0.58 14.18 -7.86
N TYR A 134 -0.82 14.42 -6.59
CA TYR A 134 0.04 14.00 -5.49
C TYR A 134 -0.77 13.14 -4.52
N SER A 135 -0.23 11.98 -4.16
CA SER A 135 -0.80 11.06 -3.19
C SER A 135 0.25 10.73 -2.14
N GLU A 136 -0.11 10.86 -0.88
CA GLU A 136 0.69 10.40 0.25
C GLU A 136 -0.16 9.50 1.13
N GLU A 137 0.37 8.32 1.43
CA GLU A 137 -0.24 7.35 2.34
C GLU A 137 0.72 7.05 3.48
N ARG A 138 0.21 6.99 4.70
CA ARG A 138 0.99 6.64 5.90
C ARG A 138 0.33 5.46 6.59
N LEU A 139 1.08 4.38 6.76
CA LEU A 139 0.65 3.11 7.33
C LEU A 139 1.46 2.80 8.59
N TRP A 140 0.81 2.30 9.64
CA TRP A 140 1.50 1.84 10.83
C TRP A 140 0.69 0.77 11.55
N PHE A 141 1.37 -0.02 12.39
CA PHE A 141 0.73 -1.00 13.25
C PHE A 141 0.46 -0.40 14.63
N ALA A 142 -0.80 -0.22 14.98
CA ALA A 142 -1.21 0.11 16.35
C ALA A 142 -1.12 -1.12 17.27
N SER A 143 -1.19 -2.32 16.69
CA SER A 143 -0.83 -3.60 17.31
C SER A 143 -0.49 -4.61 16.20
N PRO A 144 0.04 -5.82 16.51
CA PRO A 144 0.33 -6.84 15.50
C PRO A 144 -0.87 -7.24 14.61
N ASN A 145 -2.09 -6.99 15.09
CA ASN A 145 -3.36 -7.34 14.43
C ASN A 145 -4.21 -6.13 14.06
N LEU A 146 -3.72 -4.91 14.27
CA LEU A 146 -4.40 -3.66 13.90
C LEU A 146 -3.44 -2.75 13.15
N ARG A 147 -3.66 -2.64 11.84
CA ARG A 147 -2.95 -1.69 10.97
C ARG A 147 -3.86 -0.50 10.70
N LEU A 148 -3.31 0.69 10.81
CA LEU A 148 -4.00 1.94 10.53
C LEU A 148 -3.34 2.60 9.34
N ARG A 149 -4.14 3.30 8.53
CA ARG A 149 -3.65 4.01 7.36
C ARG A 149 -4.38 5.33 7.17
N THR A 150 -3.63 6.40 6.95
CA THR A 150 -4.16 7.69 6.50
C THR A 150 -3.65 7.97 5.10
N SER A 151 -4.45 8.66 4.30
CA SER A 151 -4.00 9.13 2.99
C SER A 151 -4.54 10.51 2.66
N ILE A 152 -3.77 11.26 1.90
CA ILE A 152 -4.16 12.54 1.30
C ILE A 152 -3.97 12.47 -0.20
N LEU A 153 -4.93 13.04 -0.93
CA LEU A 153 -4.89 13.16 -2.37
C LEU A 153 -5.04 14.62 -2.75
N LYS A 154 -4.06 15.14 -3.48
CA LYS A 154 -4.06 16.48 -4.06
C LYS A 154 -4.17 16.34 -5.58
N ARG A 155 -5.10 17.09 -6.17
CA ARG A 155 -5.30 17.17 -7.63
C ARG A 155 -5.42 18.62 -8.06
N PHE A 156 -4.86 18.97 -9.21
CA PHE A 156 -4.96 20.31 -9.80
C PHE A 156 -4.61 21.45 -8.81
N GLY A 157 -3.60 21.24 -7.97
CA GLY A 157 -3.11 22.25 -7.03
C GLY A 157 -3.81 22.30 -5.67
N GLY A 158 -4.88 21.54 -5.43
CA GLY A 158 -5.62 21.54 -4.15
C GLY A 158 -5.85 20.14 -3.57
N PHE A 159 -5.97 20.05 -2.24
CA PHE A 159 -6.34 18.79 -1.58
C PHE A 159 -7.78 18.44 -1.94
N SER A 160 -7.97 17.29 -2.58
CA SER A 160 -9.28 16.80 -3.02
C SER A 160 -9.90 15.81 -2.04
N MET A 161 -9.08 14.98 -1.39
CA MET A 161 -9.57 13.89 -0.55
C MET A 161 -8.60 13.60 0.61
N ALA A 162 -9.15 13.26 1.75
CA ALA A 162 -8.44 12.67 2.87
C ALA A 162 -9.16 11.40 3.32
N SER A 163 -8.42 10.32 3.59
CA SER A 163 -9.02 9.04 3.98
C SER A 163 -8.33 8.45 5.20
N PHE A 164 -9.09 7.68 5.96
CA PHE A 164 -8.62 6.88 7.08
C PHE A 164 -9.10 5.44 6.92
N CYS A 165 -8.23 4.47 7.21
CA CYS A 165 -8.54 3.06 7.20
C CYS A 165 -8.13 2.41 8.52
N SER A 166 -9.03 1.57 9.04
CA SER A 166 -8.75 0.63 10.14
C SER A 166 -8.77 -0.78 9.58
N GLU A 167 -7.65 -1.49 9.71
CA GLU A 167 -7.45 -2.81 9.13
C GLU A 167 -7.17 -3.82 10.25
N ILE A 168 -8.10 -4.75 10.45
CA ILE A 168 -8.04 -5.76 11.51
C ILE A 168 -7.69 -7.11 10.90
N ARG A 169 -6.65 -7.77 11.41
CA ARG A 169 -6.23 -9.07 10.90
C ARG A 169 -7.34 -10.11 11.11
N MET A 170 -7.63 -10.87 10.06
CA MET A 170 -8.59 -11.97 10.07
C MET A 170 -7.86 -13.31 10.11
N GLY A 171 -8.22 -14.15 11.09
CA GLY A 171 -7.63 -15.47 11.31
C GLY A 171 -7.04 -15.63 12.70
N VAL A 172 -6.93 -16.87 13.17
CA VAL A 172 -6.38 -17.21 14.49
C VAL A 172 -4.89 -16.94 14.47
N THR A 173 -4.44 -15.82 15.04
CA THR A 173 -3.05 -15.70 15.46
C THR A 173 -2.76 -16.90 16.35
N LYS A 174 -1.71 -17.68 16.04
CA LYS A 174 -1.12 -18.57 17.06
C LYS A 174 -0.97 -17.71 18.33
N PRO A 175 -1.46 -18.17 19.49
CA PRO A 175 -1.29 -17.42 20.71
C PRO A 175 0.20 -17.10 20.86
N GLN A 176 0.47 -15.85 21.22
CA GLN A 176 1.81 -15.40 21.54
C GLN A 176 2.35 -16.38 22.59
N SER A 177 3.40 -17.13 22.25
CA SER A 177 4.05 -17.96 23.26
C SER A 177 4.61 -17.00 24.30
N GLU A 178 3.99 -17.00 25.49
CA GLU A 178 4.50 -16.31 26.66
C GLU A 178 5.92 -16.83 26.91
N SER A 179 6.89 -15.91 26.89
CA SER A 179 8.28 -16.13 27.30
C SER A 179 8.44 -15.82 28.77
#